data_AF-A0A954QV36-F1
#
_entry.id   AF-A0A954QV36-F1
#
_cell.length_a   1.000
_cell.length_b   1.000
_cell.length_c   1.000
_cell.angle_alpha   90.00
_cell.angle_beta   90.00
_cell.angle_gamma   90.00
#
_symmetry.space_group_name_H-M   'P 1'
#
loop_
_entity.id
_entity.type
_entity.pdbx_description
1 polymer ?
#
loop_
_entity_poly.entity_id
_entity_poly.type
_entity_poly.pdbx_seq_one_letter_code
_entity_poly.pdbx_strand_id
1 'polypeptide(L)'
;LSGIETTQIMAYAGRAVQLAEYLFGKKLEDEFRKRLSEAKSNLPELGDGRQIYDRFVKPSMVDLKDVGAHFAVSSLFEDYKQRNRVFAYRADVEEFQVFETGRARLVVGNATISSQITWHSAKLGFGVFHWSDHNIYGGIKKFASSEEFQRFVKQLTEPFRQAEFTRVVSLLDKEFASDTFSLRSLFRDEQRKILDRILDAGPAESAYRELYENSAPLMHFLASLGVPRPKAFATAAEYVLNIDLRRSFESDVNPTRVQALLDEARICGVELDRAGLGYALAQRVQQAAESLRQHPLELSRLETLDTLVSVALSMPFEVNLRPAQNVHYDLLRCHYADQKTRVEAGEAKCDAWLQCMRGLADKLSVLVDS
;
A
#
# COMPACT_ATOMS: atom_id res chain seq x y z
N LEU A 1 -21.26 13.26 -21.72
CA LEU A 1 -19.97 12.70 -22.13
C LEU A 1 -19.00 12.44 -20.97
N SER A 2 -19.47 12.28 -19.73
CA SER A 2 -18.60 12.06 -18.55
C SER A 2 -18.64 10.63 -18.01
N GLY A 3 -19.33 9.72 -18.69
CA GLY A 3 -19.31 8.30 -18.35
C GLY A 3 -17.91 7.69 -18.53
N ILE A 4 -17.61 6.64 -17.76
CA ILE A 4 -16.34 5.91 -17.83
C ILE A 4 -16.10 5.41 -19.26
N GLU A 5 -17.13 4.83 -19.89
CA GLU A 5 -17.08 4.33 -21.28
C GLU A 5 -16.78 5.43 -22.30
N THR A 6 -17.43 6.60 -22.16
CA THR A 6 -17.20 7.74 -23.06
C THR A 6 -15.78 8.28 -22.93
N THR A 7 -15.26 8.36 -21.71
CA THR A 7 -13.89 8.81 -21.43
C THR A 7 -12.87 7.83 -22.02
N GLN A 8 -13.16 6.52 -21.95
CA GLN A 8 -12.31 5.48 -22.52
C GLN A 8 -12.29 5.52 -24.06
N ILE A 9 -13.45 5.68 -24.71
CA ILE A 9 -13.51 5.88 -26.18
C ILE A 9 -12.72 7.12 -26.59
N MET A 10 -12.85 8.21 -25.82
CA MET A 10 -12.11 9.44 -26.05
C MET A 10 -10.59 9.25 -25.86
N ALA A 11 -10.17 8.37 -24.94
CA ALA A 11 -8.77 7.99 -24.77
C ALA A 11 -8.22 7.19 -25.96
N TYR A 12 -8.99 6.27 -26.53
CA TYR A 12 -8.60 5.58 -27.77
C TYR A 12 -8.47 6.55 -28.95
N ALA A 13 -9.42 7.49 -29.09
CA ALA A 13 -9.35 8.52 -30.12
C ALA A 13 -8.12 9.43 -29.92
N GLY A 14 -7.84 9.86 -28.68
CA GLY A 14 -6.63 10.60 -28.34
C GLY A 14 -5.36 9.84 -28.72
N ARG A 15 -5.30 8.53 -28.44
CA ARG A 15 -4.16 7.69 -28.84
C ARG A 15 -3.99 7.61 -30.35
N ALA A 16 -5.09 7.51 -31.11
CA ALA A 16 -5.04 7.51 -32.58
C ALA A 16 -4.50 8.85 -33.11
N VAL A 17 -4.94 9.98 -32.54
CA VAL A 17 -4.40 11.32 -32.85
C VAL A 17 -2.90 11.35 -32.60
N GLN A 18 -2.44 10.99 -31.39
CA GLN A 18 -1.02 10.97 -31.03
C GLN A 18 -0.16 10.14 -31.98
N LEU A 19 -0.62 8.94 -32.36
CA LEU A 19 0.08 8.09 -33.31
C LEU A 19 0.13 8.71 -34.71
N ALA A 20 -0.95 9.36 -35.14
CA ALA A 20 -0.99 10.05 -36.43
C ALA A 20 -0.06 11.26 -36.46
N GLU A 21 0.02 12.05 -35.38
CA GLU A 21 0.98 13.15 -35.29
C GLU A 21 2.42 12.63 -35.31
N TYR A 22 2.71 11.55 -34.57
CA TYR A 22 4.02 10.92 -34.52
C TYR A 22 4.47 10.35 -35.88
N LEU A 23 3.58 9.65 -36.59
CA LEU A 23 3.91 8.99 -37.87
C LEU A 23 3.91 9.95 -39.05
N PHE A 24 3.04 10.97 -39.05
CA PHE A 24 2.80 11.82 -40.22
C PHE A 24 3.16 13.30 -40.01
N GLY A 25 3.59 13.70 -38.81
CA GLY A 25 4.01 15.08 -38.51
C GLY A 25 2.88 16.13 -38.57
N LYS A 26 1.62 15.70 -38.56
CA LYS A 26 0.45 16.60 -38.62
C LYS A 26 0.04 17.00 -37.20
N LYS A 27 -0.32 18.28 -36.99
CA LYS A 27 -0.90 18.76 -35.72
C LYS A 27 -2.42 18.60 -35.76
N LEU A 28 -2.91 17.42 -35.41
CA LEU A 28 -4.32 17.03 -35.43
C LEU A 28 -5.01 17.22 -34.07
N GLU A 29 -4.25 17.36 -32.98
CA GLU A 29 -4.82 17.48 -31.63
C GLU A 29 -5.71 18.74 -31.47
N ASP A 30 -5.28 19.88 -32.02
CA ASP A 30 -6.03 21.13 -31.90
C ASP A 30 -7.38 21.06 -32.63
N GLU A 31 -7.41 20.45 -33.82
CA GLU A 31 -8.65 20.24 -34.56
C GLU A 31 -9.56 19.22 -33.86
N PHE A 32 -8.99 18.14 -33.32
CA PHE A 32 -9.72 17.16 -32.54
C PHE A 32 -10.39 17.79 -31.30
N ARG A 33 -9.64 18.60 -30.53
CA ARG A 33 -10.15 19.34 -29.36
C ARG A 33 -11.25 20.32 -29.75
N LYS A 34 -11.13 20.98 -30.90
CA LYS A 34 -12.18 21.88 -31.41
C LYS A 34 -13.48 21.12 -31.67
N ARG A 35 -13.42 19.97 -32.36
CA ARG A 35 -14.60 19.13 -32.62
C ARG A 35 -15.20 18.58 -31.32
N LEU A 36 -14.38 18.22 -30.34
CA LEU A 36 -14.86 17.75 -29.03
C LEU A 36 -15.61 18.82 -28.22
N SER A 37 -15.32 20.11 -28.43
CA SER A 37 -16.03 21.20 -27.73
C SER A 37 -17.50 21.34 -28.12
N GLU A 38 -17.90 20.80 -29.28
CA GLU A 38 -19.31 20.80 -29.74
C GLU A 38 -20.17 19.81 -28.94
N ALA A 39 -19.52 18.86 -28.27
CA ALA A 39 -20.17 17.77 -27.59
C ALA A 39 -20.28 18.09 -26.08
N LYS A 40 -21.50 18.22 -25.54
CA LYS A 40 -21.71 18.64 -24.14
C LYS A 40 -21.63 17.48 -23.13
N SER A 41 -21.12 17.78 -21.94
CA SER A 41 -21.14 16.86 -20.81
C SER A 41 -22.58 16.67 -20.28
N ASN A 42 -22.82 15.50 -19.69
CA ASN A 42 -24.04 15.21 -18.92
C ASN A 42 -23.93 15.71 -17.46
N LEU A 43 -22.73 16.12 -17.03
CA LEU A 43 -22.49 16.80 -15.75
C LEU A 43 -22.08 18.26 -16.01
N PRO A 44 -22.84 19.25 -15.51
CA PRO A 44 -22.58 20.67 -15.76
C PRO A 44 -21.17 21.12 -15.33
N GLU A 45 -20.66 20.54 -14.24
CA GLU A 45 -19.34 20.83 -13.65
C GLU A 45 -18.15 20.40 -14.53
N LEU A 46 -18.38 19.51 -15.51
CA LEU A 46 -17.37 19.04 -16.45
C LEU A 46 -17.48 19.73 -17.82
N GLY A 47 -18.54 20.51 -18.05
CA GLY A 47 -18.74 21.37 -19.22
C GLY A 47 -18.86 20.64 -20.55
N ASP A 48 -17.82 20.61 -21.39
CA ASP A 48 -17.83 20.02 -22.74
C ASP A 48 -16.78 18.89 -22.95
N GLY A 49 -16.83 18.26 -24.12
CA GLY A 49 -15.92 17.17 -24.48
C GLY A 49 -14.45 17.59 -24.55
N ARG A 50 -14.15 18.87 -24.84
CA ARG A 50 -12.78 19.40 -24.81
C ARG A 50 -12.28 19.46 -23.38
N GLN A 51 -13.09 19.95 -22.45
CA GLN A 51 -12.74 20.02 -21.03
C GLN A 51 -12.56 18.62 -20.42
N ILE A 52 -13.40 17.67 -20.82
CA ILE A 52 -13.26 16.25 -20.43
C ILE A 52 -11.94 15.68 -20.98
N TYR A 53 -11.63 15.92 -22.26
CA TYR A 53 -10.38 15.49 -22.87
C TYR A 53 -9.16 16.07 -22.15
N ASP A 54 -9.14 17.39 -21.96
CA ASP A 54 -8.01 18.08 -21.33
C ASP A 54 -7.79 17.64 -19.88
N ARG A 55 -8.87 17.33 -19.15
CA ARG A 55 -8.80 16.99 -17.71
C ARG A 55 -8.54 15.51 -17.45
N PHE A 56 -9.04 14.60 -18.28
CA PHE A 56 -9.01 13.17 -18.00
C PHE A 56 -8.26 12.34 -19.04
N VAL A 57 -8.29 12.75 -20.32
CA VAL A 57 -7.68 11.97 -21.41
C VAL A 57 -6.24 12.39 -21.64
N LYS A 58 -5.98 13.68 -21.88
CA LYS A 58 -4.64 14.20 -22.18
C LYS A 58 -3.61 13.83 -21.10
N PRO A 59 -3.91 13.92 -19.78
CA PRO A 59 -2.97 13.50 -18.74
C PRO A 59 -2.72 11.99 -18.66
N SER A 60 -3.58 11.17 -19.28
CA SER A 60 -3.42 9.71 -19.34
C SER A 60 -2.57 9.24 -20.53
N MET A 61 -2.18 10.17 -21.42
CA MET A 61 -1.37 9.86 -22.58
C MET A 61 0.08 9.73 -22.18
N VAL A 62 0.53 8.48 -22.04
CA VAL A 62 1.90 8.14 -21.63
C VAL A 62 2.83 8.12 -22.84
N ASP A 63 3.89 8.92 -22.79
CA ASP A 63 5.01 8.84 -23.72
C ASP A 63 6.19 8.00 -23.15
N LEU A 64 7.24 7.78 -23.96
CA LEU A 64 8.40 7.02 -23.47
C LEU A 64 9.22 7.78 -22.41
N LYS A 65 9.16 9.11 -22.38
CA LYS A 65 9.83 9.92 -21.36
C LYS A 65 9.10 9.81 -20.02
N ASP A 66 7.77 9.79 -20.00
CA ASP A 66 6.95 9.57 -18.80
C ASP A 66 7.26 8.21 -18.18
N VAL A 67 7.35 7.17 -19.02
CA VAL A 67 7.75 5.82 -18.57
C VAL A 67 9.19 5.82 -18.05
N GLY A 68 10.09 6.53 -18.72
CA GLY A 68 11.48 6.65 -18.27
C GLY A 68 11.61 7.43 -16.96
N ALA A 69 10.83 8.49 -16.78
CA ALA A 69 10.76 9.28 -15.55
C ALA A 69 10.21 8.43 -14.39
N HIS A 70 9.14 7.69 -14.66
CA HIS A 70 8.60 6.72 -13.72
C HIS A 70 9.66 5.69 -13.32
N PHE A 71 10.31 5.10 -14.32
CA PHE A 71 11.38 4.13 -14.10
C PHE A 71 12.51 4.72 -13.24
N ALA A 72 12.94 5.94 -13.55
CA ALA A 72 14.00 6.65 -12.84
C ALA A 72 13.65 6.87 -11.36
N VAL A 73 12.41 7.28 -11.03
CA VAL A 73 12.05 7.46 -9.61
C VAL A 73 11.92 6.13 -8.88
N SER A 74 11.31 5.10 -9.49
CA SER A 74 11.23 3.77 -8.86
C SER A 74 12.62 3.24 -8.49
N SER A 75 13.65 3.57 -9.27
CA SER A 75 15.03 3.19 -9.00
C SER A 75 15.64 3.82 -7.73
N LEU A 76 15.04 4.87 -7.17
CA LEU A 76 15.42 5.40 -5.85
C LEU A 76 15.00 4.50 -4.69
N PHE A 77 14.06 3.58 -4.88
CA PHE A 77 13.44 2.83 -3.80
C PHE A 77 13.55 1.32 -3.99
N GLU A 78 13.55 0.82 -5.21
CA GLU A 78 13.59 -0.61 -5.52
C GLU A 78 14.95 -1.06 -6.05
N ASP A 79 15.35 -2.30 -5.73
CA ASP A 79 16.54 -2.94 -6.29
C ASP A 79 16.23 -3.44 -7.72
N TYR A 80 16.83 -2.79 -8.72
CA TYR A 80 16.47 -2.97 -10.15
C TYR A 80 16.72 -4.38 -10.70
N LYS A 81 17.51 -5.21 -10.01
CA LYS A 81 17.92 -6.55 -10.48
C LYS A 81 16.75 -7.52 -10.74
N GLN A 82 15.51 -7.18 -10.37
CA GLN A 82 14.36 -8.09 -10.48
C GLN A 82 13.19 -7.62 -11.37
N ARG A 83 13.15 -6.38 -11.88
CA ARG A 83 11.98 -5.88 -12.67
C ARG A 83 12.35 -4.94 -13.82
N ASN A 84 12.53 -5.51 -15.03
CA ASN A 84 12.71 -4.76 -16.28
C ASN A 84 11.38 -4.34 -16.95
N ARG A 85 10.22 -4.43 -16.28
CA ARG A 85 8.91 -4.18 -16.88
C ARG A 85 8.14 -3.10 -16.12
N VAL A 86 7.76 -2.05 -16.83
CA VAL A 86 6.89 -0.97 -16.36
C VAL A 86 5.62 -1.04 -17.20
N PHE A 87 4.57 -1.70 -16.67
CA PHE A 87 3.33 -2.00 -17.41
C PHE A 87 3.61 -2.71 -18.76
N ALA A 88 3.24 -2.07 -19.89
CA ALA A 88 3.45 -2.57 -21.25
C ALA A 88 4.82 -2.16 -21.86
N TYR A 89 5.72 -1.62 -21.03
CA TYR A 89 7.04 -1.16 -21.45
C TYR A 89 8.13 -1.99 -20.80
N ARG A 90 9.24 -2.14 -21.52
CA ARG A 90 10.47 -2.74 -21.03
C ARG A 90 11.51 -1.63 -20.83
N ALA A 91 12.15 -1.64 -19.68
CA ALA A 91 13.32 -0.82 -19.41
C ALA A 91 14.56 -1.73 -19.43
N ASP A 92 15.56 -1.38 -20.23
CA ASP A 92 16.86 -2.05 -20.24
C ASP A 92 17.90 -1.02 -19.81
N VAL A 93 18.43 -1.19 -18.59
CA VAL A 93 19.41 -0.28 -18.00
C VAL A 93 20.79 -0.63 -18.51
N GLU A 94 21.46 0.35 -19.09
CA GLU A 94 22.81 0.21 -19.62
C GLU A 94 23.86 0.71 -18.62
N GLU A 95 23.54 1.79 -17.92
CA GLU A 95 24.41 2.39 -16.91
C GLU A 95 23.59 2.88 -15.72
N PHE A 96 24.09 2.65 -14.52
CA PHE A 96 23.37 2.97 -13.29
C PHE A 96 24.37 3.23 -12.15
N GLN A 97 24.28 4.40 -11.54
CA GLN A 97 25.12 4.81 -10.43
C GLN A 97 24.25 5.39 -9.31
N VAL A 98 24.47 4.91 -8.09
CA VAL A 98 23.78 5.36 -6.88
C VAL A 98 24.79 6.00 -5.95
N PHE A 99 24.46 7.19 -5.46
CA PHE A 99 25.23 7.94 -4.49
C PHE A 99 24.35 8.23 -3.27
N GLU A 100 24.90 8.01 -2.09
CA GLU A 100 24.18 8.19 -0.81
C GLU A 100 25.01 9.07 0.12
N THR A 101 24.36 10.03 0.79
CA THR A 101 24.97 10.90 1.79
C THR A 101 23.94 11.21 2.86
N GLY A 102 24.06 10.56 4.02
CA GLY A 102 23.04 10.62 5.06
C GLY A 102 21.71 10.02 4.59
N ARG A 103 20.63 10.81 4.65
CA ARG A 103 19.31 10.44 4.10
C ARG A 103 19.12 10.84 2.64
N ALA A 104 20.09 11.54 2.04
CA ALA A 104 20.00 11.98 0.65
C ALA A 104 20.52 10.88 -0.28
N ARG A 105 19.81 10.68 -1.40
CA ARG A 105 20.10 9.70 -2.43
C ARG A 105 20.05 10.35 -3.80
N LEU A 106 21.09 10.16 -4.60
CA LEU A 106 21.17 10.58 -5.99
C LEU A 106 21.37 9.33 -6.86
N VAL A 107 20.52 9.17 -7.85
CA VAL A 107 20.59 8.09 -8.82
C VAL A 107 20.72 8.69 -10.20
N VAL A 108 21.74 8.26 -10.95
CA VAL A 108 21.97 8.70 -12.32
C VAL A 108 22.18 7.47 -13.19
N GLY A 109 21.53 7.42 -14.35
CA GLY A 109 21.62 6.26 -15.21
C GLY A 109 21.17 6.51 -16.64
N ASN A 110 21.40 5.51 -17.49
CA ASN A 110 20.91 5.44 -18.86
C ASN A 110 20.10 4.16 -19.01
N ALA A 111 18.89 4.29 -19.58
CA ALA A 111 18.02 3.17 -19.89
C ALA A 111 17.42 3.31 -21.29
N THR A 112 17.30 2.18 -21.96
CA THR A 112 16.50 2.07 -23.19
C THR A 112 15.08 1.65 -22.81
N ILE A 113 14.11 2.53 -23.04
CA ILE A 113 12.69 2.26 -22.79
C ILE A 113 12.05 1.84 -24.10
N SER A 114 11.41 0.67 -24.11
CA SER A 114 10.80 0.08 -25.30
C SER A 114 9.34 -0.30 -25.05
N SER A 115 8.43 0.10 -25.94
CA SER A 115 7.04 -0.38 -25.91
C SER A 115 6.97 -1.81 -26.43
N GLN A 116 6.35 -2.73 -25.69
CA GLN A 116 6.15 -4.11 -26.15
C GLN A 116 5.03 -4.24 -27.19
N ILE A 117 4.21 -3.20 -27.35
CA ILE A 117 3.09 -3.18 -28.28
C ILE A 117 3.50 -2.55 -29.61
N THR A 118 4.05 -1.32 -29.56
CA THR A 118 4.43 -0.59 -30.79
C THR A 118 5.87 -0.80 -31.20
N TRP A 119 6.69 -1.45 -30.36
CA TRP A 119 8.13 -1.69 -30.58
C TRP A 119 8.95 -0.41 -30.70
N HIS A 120 8.35 0.74 -30.43
CA HIS A 120 9.04 2.01 -30.36
C HIS A 120 9.95 2.04 -29.14
N SER A 121 11.20 2.46 -29.33
CA SER A 121 12.20 2.56 -28.28
C SER A 121 12.88 3.93 -28.25
N ALA A 122 13.32 4.32 -27.06
CA ALA A 122 14.09 5.53 -26.83
C ALA A 122 15.15 5.27 -25.77
N LYS A 123 16.40 5.65 -26.08
CA LYS A 123 17.48 5.70 -25.10
C LYS A 123 17.41 7.01 -24.34
N LEU A 124 17.30 6.93 -23.02
CA LEU A 124 17.07 8.07 -22.14
C LEU A 124 18.05 8.02 -20.98
N GLY A 125 18.72 9.16 -20.74
CA GLY A 125 19.48 9.37 -19.53
C GLY A 125 18.65 10.12 -18.51
N PHE A 126 18.75 9.70 -17.26
CA PHE A 126 17.97 10.22 -16.16
C PHE A 126 18.87 10.53 -14.96
N GLY A 127 18.45 11.53 -14.18
CA GLY A 127 19.03 11.85 -12.89
C GLY A 127 17.91 12.14 -11.91
N VAL A 128 17.90 11.46 -10.77
CA VAL A 128 16.89 11.64 -9.73
C VAL A 128 17.56 11.82 -8.39
N PHE A 129 17.12 12.84 -7.67
CA PHE A 129 17.66 13.27 -6.40
C PHE A 129 16.55 13.32 -5.35
N HIS A 130 16.80 12.69 -4.23
CA HIS A 130 15.96 12.70 -3.03
C HIS A 130 16.79 13.18 -1.85
N TRP A 131 16.31 14.15 -1.09
CA TRP A 131 17.08 14.74 0.03
C TRP A 131 16.30 14.94 1.32
N SER A 132 15.00 14.71 1.30
CA SER A 132 14.12 14.72 2.48
C SER A 132 12.75 14.16 2.11
N ASP A 133 12.02 13.65 3.12
CA ASP A 133 10.66 13.09 3.07
C ASP A 133 10.02 13.04 1.68
N HIS A 134 9.38 14.13 1.24
CA HIS A 134 8.62 14.25 0.00
C HIS A 134 9.37 14.94 -1.15
N ASN A 135 10.62 15.34 -0.92
CA ASN A 135 11.41 16.14 -1.85
C ASN A 135 12.19 15.24 -2.80
N ILE A 136 11.53 14.91 -3.90
CA ILE A 136 12.10 14.20 -5.05
C ILE A 136 12.13 15.16 -6.22
N TYR A 137 13.31 15.29 -6.84
CA TYR A 137 13.50 16.05 -8.06
C TYR A 137 14.29 15.21 -9.06
N GLY A 138 13.81 15.12 -10.28
CA GLY A 138 14.56 14.45 -11.32
C GLY A 138 14.23 14.97 -12.70
N GLY A 139 14.97 14.49 -13.67
CA GLY A 139 14.69 14.79 -15.07
C GLY A 139 15.19 13.69 -15.97
N ILE A 140 14.70 13.73 -17.21
CA ILE A 140 15.02 12.74 -18.24
C ILE A 140 15.26 13.43 -19.57
N LYS A 141 16.32 13.05 -20.27
CA LYS A 141 16.60 13.56 -21.62
C LYS A 141 17.26 12.51 -22.50
N LYS A 142 17.24 12.78 -23.81
CA LYS A 142 18.07 12.07 -24.78
C LYS A 142 19.43 12.78 -24.84
N PHE A 143 20.49 12.09 -24.42
CA PHE A 143 21.86 12.60 -24.56
C PHE A 143 22.36 12.33 -25.99
N ALA A 144 23.16 13.25 -26.55
CA ALA A 144 23.69 13.10 -27.90
C ALA A 144 24.84 12.07 -27.96
N SER A 145 25.60 11.93 -26.87
CA SER A 145 26.70 10.96 -26.77
C SER A 145 26.89 10.45 -25.34
N SER A 146 27.55 9.30 -25.20
CA SER A 146 27.96 8.76 -23.90
C SER A 146 28.90 9.72 -23.14
N GLU A 147 29.70 10.53 -23.85
CA GLU A 147 30.62 11.50 -23.24
C GLU A 147 29.89 12.70 -22.62
N GLU A 148 28.77 13.13 -23.21
CA GLU A 148 27.91 14.16 -22.64
C GLU A 148 27.28 13.66 -21.33
N PHE A 149 26.79 12.42 -21.34
CA PHE A 149 26.24 11.77 -20.15
C PHE A 149 27.28 11.62 -19.03
N GLN A 150 28.50 11.16 -19.35
CA GLN A 150 29.57 11.02 -18.35
C GLN A 150 29.99 12.36 -17.74
N ARG A 151 30.00 13.45 -18.55
CA ARG A 151 30.23 14.80 -18.03
C ARG A 151 29.13 15.22 -17.06
N PHE A 152 27.88 14.95 -17.41
CA PHE A 152 26.72 15.24 -16.57
C PHE A 152 26.78 14.48 -15.23
N VAL A 153 27.08 13.18 -15.24
CA VAL A 153 27.26 12.37 -14.02
C VAL A 153 28.31 13.02 -13.11
N LYS A 154 29.50 13.34 -13.64
CA LYS A 154 30.58 13.95 -12.85
C LYS A 154 30.18 15.32 -12.26
N GLN A 155 29.46 16.14 -13.03
CA GLN A 155 29.01 17.46 -12.57
C GLN A 155 27.98 17.38 -11.44
N LEU A 156 27.14 16.33 -11.40
CA LEU A 156 26.19 16.12 -10.30
C LEU A 156 26.84 15.49 -9.07
N THR A 157 27.77 14.55 -9.26
CA THR A 157 28.36 13.79 -8.16
C THR A 157 29.20 14.66 -7.23
N GLU A 158 29.95 15.62 -7.77
CA GLU A 158 30.83 16.49 -6.97
C GLU A 158 30.06 17.35 -5.94
N PRO A 159 29.07 18.18 -6.32
CA PRO A 159 28.28 18.95 -5.36
C PRO A 159 27.44 18.06 -4.44
N PHE A 160 26.98 16.89 -4.91
CA PHE A 160 26.25 15.94 -4.05
C PHE A 160 27.12 15.45 -2.89
N ARG A 161 28.39 15.08 -3.15
CA ARG A 161 29.34 14.64 -2.11
C ARG A 161 29.68 15.74 -1.10
N GLN A 162 29.61 16.99 -1.53
CA GLN A 162 29.84 18.16 -0.68
C GLN A 162 28.56 18.63 0.03
N ALA A 163 27.45 17.89 -0.10
CA ALA A 163 26.13 18.24 0.43
C ALA A 163 25.58 19.59 -0.07
N GLU A 164 26.01 20.07 -1.24
CA GLU A 164 25.51 21.27 -1.91
C GLU A 164 24.18 20.97 -2.65
N PHE A 165 23.15 20.54 -1.93
CA PHE A 165 21.89 20.04 -2.51
C PHE A 165 21.17 21.05 -3.42
N THR A 166 21.19 22.34 -3.08
CA THR A 166 20.64 23.41 -3.92
C THR A 166 21.32 23.47 -5.29
N ARG A 167 22.63 23.21 -5.34
CA ARG A 167 23.40 23.16 -6.57
C ARG A 167 23.06 21.93 -7.40
N VAL A 168 22.85 20.78 -6.76
CA VAL A 168 22.37 19.56 -7.42
C VAL A 168 21.03 19.81 -8.12
N VAL A 169 20.05 20.39 -7.41
CA VAL A 169 18.74 20.73 -8.00
C VAL A 169 18.88 21.70 -9.17
N SER A 170 19.71 22.74 -9.01
CA SER A 170 19.95 23.74 -10.07
C SER A 170 20.61 23.13 -11.32
N LEU A 171 21.51 22.16 -11.14
CA LEU A 171 22.14 21.44 -12.25
C LEU A 171 21.15 20.52 -12.97
N LEU A 172 20.30 19.81 -12.21
CA LEU A 172 19.22 19.00 -12.78
C LEU A 172 18.25 19.88 -13.57
N ASP A 173 17.83 21.02 -13.01
CA ASP A 173 16.91 21.94 -13.67
C ASP A 173 17.50 22.53 -14.97
N LYS A 174 18.78 22.93 -14.94
CA LYS A 174 19.49 23.45 -16.11
C LYS A 174 19.65 22.41 -17.22
N GLU A 175 19.94 21.16 -16.86
CA GLU A 175 20.21 20.09 -17.83
C GLU A 175 18.94 19.50 -18.45
N PHE A 176 17.86 19.39 -17.67
CA PHE A 176 16.61 18.77 -18.10
C PHE A 176 15.53 19.79 -18.50
N ALA A 177 15.68 21.07 -18.15
CA ALA A 177 14.77 22.16 -18.50
C ALA A 177 13.29 21.82 -18.24
N SER A 178 12.50 21.63 -19.31
CA SER A 178 11.06 21.31 -19.20
C SER A 178 10.74 19.82 -19.04
N ASP A 179 11.73 18.92 -19.15
CA ASP A 179 11.56 17.47 -18.95
C ASP A 179 11.89 17.05 -17.50
N THR A 180 11.53 17.90 -16.53
CA THR A 180 11.72 17.64 -15.10
C THR A 180 10.45 17.05 -14.49
N PHE A 181 10.64 16.22 -13.46
CA PHE A 181 9.56 15.58 -12.74
C PHE A 181 9.79 15.64 -11.23
N SER A 182 8.67 15.68 -10.52
CA SER A 182 8.60 15.56 -9.07
C SER A 182 7.72 14.38 -8.70
N LEU A 183 7.59 14.07 -7.41
CA LEU A 183 6.64 13.07 -6.92
C LEU A 183 5.22 13.30 -7.50
N ARG A 184 4.79 14.56 -7.67
CA ARG A 184 3.46 14.90 -8.22
C ARG A 184 3.27 14.57 -9.70
N SER A 185 4.35 14.38 -10.44
CA SER A 185 4.33 14.09 -11.88
C SER A 185 4.31 12.59 -12.18
N LEU A 186 4.48 11.73 -11.16
CA LEU A 186 4.49 10.28 -11.32
C LEU A 186 3.09 9.69 -11.50
N PHE A 187 3.01 8.46 -12.02
CA PHE A 187 1.75 7.72 -12.08
C PHE A 187 1.19 7.47 -10.68
N ARG A 188 -0.15 7.51 -10.56
CA ARG A 188 -0.85 7.42 -9.27
C ARG A 188 -0.48 6.20 -8.43
N ASP A 189 -0.31 5.06 -9.07
CA ASP A 189 0.04 3.82 -8.35
C ASP A 189 1.45 3.91 -7.75
N GLU A 190 2.38 4.56 -8.45
CA GLU A 190 3.75 4.74 -7.97
C GLU A 190 3.87 5.86 -6.95
N GLN A 191 3.11 6.95 -7.14
CA GLN A 191 2.93 7.96 -6.11
C GLN A 191 2.48 7.33 -4.80
N ARG A 192 1.48 6.44 -4.84
CA ARG A 192 0.99 5.72 -3.66
C ARG A 192 2.09 4.86 -3.04
N LYS A 193 2.77 4.01 -3.81
CA LYS A 193 3.87 3.18 -3.26
C LYS A 193 4.97 4.00 -2.59
N ILE A 194 5.39 5.09 -3.22
CA ILE A 194 6.45 5.97 -2.68
C ILE A 194 5.93 6.68 -1.43
N LEU A 195 4.69 7.17 -1.45
CA LEU A 195 4.06 7.77 -0.28
C LEU A 195 3.91 6.77 0.86
N ASP A 196 3.46 5.55 0.61
CA ASP A 196 3.33 4.50 1.63
C ASP A 196 4.69 4.18 2.29
N ARG A 197 5.78 4.28 1.53
CA ARG A 197 7.14 4.09 2.03
C ARG A 197 7.70 5.30 2.76
N ILE A 198 7.36 6.53 2.34
CA ILE A 198 7.72 7.75 3.06
C ILE A 198 6.92 7.86 4.37
N LEU A 199 5.66 7.44 4.33
CA LEU A 199 4.75 7.33 5.45
C LEU A 199 4.96 6.05 6.25
N ASP A 200 6.00 5.25 5.93
CA ASP A 200 6.33 4.06 6.70
C ASP A 200 6.63 4.49 8.14
N ALA A 201 5.73 4.10 9.04
CA ALA A 201 5.82 4.44 10.44
C ALA A 201 6.92 3.63 11.15
N GLY A 202 7.63 2.72 10.47
CA GLY A 202 8.69 1.88 11.03
C GLY A 202 9.70 2.65 11.90
N PRO A 203 10.34 3.73 11.43
CA PRO A 203 11.29 4.49 12.25
C PRO A 203 10.65 5.18 13.46
N ALA A 204 9.42 5.67 13.32
CA ALA A 204 8.67 6.27 14.42
C ALA A 204 8.29 5.20 15.46
N GLU A 205 7.84 4.03 14.98
CA GLU A 205 7.55 2.88 15.83
C GLU A 205 8.79 2.41 16.58
N SER A 206 9.94 2.29 15.94
CA SER A 206 11.20 1.95 16.61
C SER A 206 11.54 2.95 17.72
N ALA A 207 11.39 4.25 17.48
CA ALA A 207 11.64 5.27 18.49
C ALA A 207 10.65 5.21 19.67
N TYR A 208 9.35 5.03 19.39
CA TYR A 208 8.34 4.86 20.45
C TYR A 208 8.55 3.56 21.22
N ARG A 209 8.94 2.48 20.54
CA ARG A 209 9.24 1.17 21.16
C ARG A 209 10.45 1.25 22.06
N GLU A 210 11.54 1.86 21.62
CA GLU A 210 12.73 2.07 22.44
C GLU A 210 12.41 2.91 23.68
N LEU A 211 11.63 3.99 23.52
CA LEU A 211 11.19 4.81 24.63
C LEU A 211 10.31 4.02 25.61
N TYR A 212 9.39 3.20 25.11
CA TYR A 212 8.51 2.36 25.91
C TYR A 212 9.31 1.30 26.69
N GLU A 213 10.13 0.50 26.02
CA GLU A 213 10.89 -0.60 26.63
C GLU A 213 11.85 -0.10 27.72
N ASN A 214 12.52 1.03 27.48
CA ASN A 214 13.42 1.65 28.46
C ASN A 214 12.67 2.25 29.67
N SER A 215 11.42 2.65 29.49
CA SER A 215 10.62 3.29 30.55
C SER A 215 9.61 2.36 31.22
N ALA A 216 9.37 1.15 30.71
CA ALA A 216 8.38 0.21 31.23
C ALA A 216 8.59 -0.13 32.72
N PRO A 217 9.80 -0.48 33.21
CA PRO A 217 10.00 -0.76 34.64
C PRO A 217 9.67 0.46 35.54
N LEU A 218 10.02 1.66 35.07
CA LEU A 218 9.70 2.90 35.78
C LEU A 218 8.19 3.16 35.77
N MET A 219 7.50 2.94 34.65
CA MET A 219 6.04 3.10 34.57
C MET A 219 5.30 2.14 35.51
N HIS A 220 5.74 0.88 35.61
CA HIS A 220 5.20 -0.06 36.58
C HIS A 220 5.41 0.40 38.02
N PHE A 221 6.60 0.92 38.33
CA PHE A 221 6.89 1.46 39.65
C PHE A 221 6.04 2.69 39.97
N LEU A 222 5.85 3.61 39.03
CA LEU A 222 4.97 4.76 39.21
C LEU A 222 3.50 4.34 39.41
N ALA A 223 3.04 3.33 38.65
CA ALA A 223 1.71 2.78 38.78
C ALA A 223 1.47 2.14 40.16
N SER A 224 2.46 1.41 40.71
CA SER A 224 2.35 0.80 42.05
C SER A 224 2.30 1.84 43.18
N LEU A 225 2.89 3.02 42.96
CA LEU A 225 2.83 4.15 43.89
C LEU A 225 1.59 5.04 43.70
N GLY A 226 0.72 4.75 42.72
CA GLY A 226 -0.42 5.61 42.37
C GLY A 226 -0.02 6.98 41.82
N VAL A 227 1.21 7.13 41.34
CA VAL A 227 1.74 8.40 40.82
C VAL A 227 1.33 8.55 39.35
N PRO A 228 0.82 9.73 38.94
CA PRO A 228 0.48 9.99 37.54
C PRO A 228 1.70 9.82 36.63
N ARG A 229 1.52 9.08 35.54
CA ARG A 229 2.61 8.81 34.59
C ARG A 229 2.94 10.04 33.76
N PRO A 230 4.23 10.32 33.50
CA PRO A 230 4.63 11.35 32.54
C PRO A 230 4.02 11.11 31.16
N LYS A 231 3.47 12.17 30.56
CA LYS A 231 2.75 12.10 29.28
C LYS A 231 3.58 11.46 28.16
N ALA A 232 4.87 11.75 28.09
CA ALA A 232 5.76 11.20 27.07
C ALA A 232 5.83 9.66 27.10
N PHE A 233 5.92 9.06 28.29
CA PHE A 233 5.97 7.60 28.43
C PHE A 233 4.59 6.97 28.18
N ALA A 234 3.52 7.62 28.65
CA ALA A 234 2.15 7.16 28.40
C ALA A 234 1.83 7.12 26.90
N THR A 235 2.21 8.14 26.14
CA THR A 235 2.04 8.17 24.67
C THR A 235 2.85 7.09 23.97
N ALA A 236 4.07 6.80 24.44
CA ALA A 236 4.89 5.72 23.89
C ALA A 236 4.26 4.34 24.14
N ALA A 237 3.81 4.09 25.38
CA ALA A 237 3.09 2.87 25.75
C ALA A 237 1.80 2.71 24.94
N GLU A 238 1.03 3.79 24.77
CA GLU A 238 -0.18 3.81 23.96
C GLU A 238 0.08 3.41 22.52
N TYR A 239 1.07 4.03 21.89
CA TYR A 239 1.42 3.73 20.51
C TYR A 239 1.85 2.26 20.32
N VAL A 240 2.74 1.77 21.18
CA VAL A 240 3.33 0.44 21.07
C VAL A 240 2.30 -0.66 21.37
N LEU A 241 1.53 -0.52 22.46
CA LEU A 241 0.55 -1.54 22.86
C LEU A 241 -0.59 -1.68 21.85
N ASN A 242 -1.05 -0.57 21.25
CA ASN A 242 -2.05 -0.63 20.18
C ASN A 242 -1.53 -1.34 18.93
N ILE A 243 -0.28 -1.08 18.52
CA ILE A 243 0.35 -1.78 17.38
C ILE A 243 0.53 -3.27 17.68
N ASP A 244 1.00 -3.61 18.87
CA ASP A 244 1.28 -5.01 19.24
C ASP A 244 -0.01 -5.83 19.39
N LEU A 245 -1.09 -5.23 19.92
CA LEU A 245 -2.41 -5.85 19.95
C LEU A 245 -2.94 -6.09 18.53
N ARG A 246 -2.86 -5.07 17.66
CA ARG A 246 -3.31 -5.19 16.27
C ARG A 246 -2.54 -6.28 15.53
N ARG A 247 -1.21 -6.31 15.63
CA ARG A 247 -0.37 -7.36 15.01
C ARG A 247 -0.70 -8.75 15.56
N SER A 248 -1.02 -8.85 16.85
CA SER A 248 -1.41 -10.12 17.47
C SER A 248 -2.73 -10.67 16.91
N PHE A 249 -3.58 -9.83 16.30
CA PHE A 249 -4.79 -10.28 15.59
C PHE A 249 -4.53 -10.66 14.14
N GLU A 250 -3.55 -10.04 13.49
CA GLU A 250 -3.22 -10.28 12.08
C GLU A 250 -2.48 -11.62 11.87
N SER A 251 -1.74 -12.10 12.88
CA SER A 251 -1.03 -13.40 12.86
C SER A 251 -1.85 -14.56 13.44
N ASP A 252 -1.21 -15.70 13.72
CA ASP A 252 -1.80 -16.74 14.57
C ASP A 252 -2.07 -16.18 15.96
N VAL A 253 -3.35 -16.09 16.31
CA VAL A 253 -3.78 -15.42 17.53
C VAL A 253 -3.44 -16.28 18.73
N ASN A 254 -2.64 -15.73 19.63
CA ASN A 254 -2.30 -16.34 20.91
C ASN A 254 -3.06 -15.63 22.04
N PRO A 255 -4.10 -16.25 22.64
CA PRO A 255 -4.92 -15.62 23.68
C PRO A 255 -4.10 -15.16 24.89
N THR A 256 -3.08 -15.93 25.28
CA THR A 256 -2.21 -15.59 26.42
C THR A 256 -1.42 -14.31 26.15
N ARG A 257 -0.92 -14.14 24.92
CA ARG A 257 -0.20 -12.92 24.53
C ARG A 257 -1.14 -11.71 24.49
N VAL A 258 -2.33 -11.86 23.90
CA VAL A 258 -3.33 -10.79 23.85
C VAL A 258 -3.72 -10.36 25.26
N GLN A 259 -3.96 -11.33 26.16
CA GLN A 259 -4.30 -11.05 27.55
C GLN A 259 -3.16 -10.31 28.28
N ALA A 260 -1.91 -10.73 28.10
CA ALA A 260 -0.75 -10.05 28.66
C ALA A 260 -0.65 -8.58 28.19
N LEU A 261 -0.91 -8.31 26.90
CA LEU A 261 -0.91 -6.95 26.36
C LEU A 261 -2.07 -6.09 26.91
N LEU A 262 -3.25 -6.69 27.14
CA LEU A 262 -4.37 -5.99 27.76
C LEU A 262 -4.12 -5.67 29.24
N ASP A 263 -3.52 -6.60 29.98
CA ASP A 263 -3.15 -6.37 31.36
C ASP A 263 -2.05 -5.30 31.46
N GLU A 264 -1.09 -5.32 30.54
CA GLU A 264 -0.07 -4.29 30.41
C GLU A 264 -0.69 -2.92 30.13
N ALA A 265 -1.63 -2.84 29.18
CA ALA A 265 -2.38 -1.61 28.90
C ALA A 265 -3.16 -1.11 30.11
N ARG A 266 -3.68 -2.01 30.96
CA ARG A 266 -4.36 -1.65 32.21
C ARG A 266 -3.38 -1.09 33.25
N ILE A 267 -2.23 -1.74 33.44
CA ILE A 267 -1.19 -1.29 34.39
C ILE A 267 -0.62 0.06 33.96
N CYS A 268 -0.30 0.18 32.67
CA CYS A 268 0.13 1.42 32.03
C CYS A 268 -1.02 2.40 31.79
N GLY A 269 -2.26 2.06 32.16
CA GLY A 269 -3.49 2.85 32.03
C GLY A 269 -3.55 3.67 30.74
N VAL A 270 -3.31 2.95 29.65
CA VAL A 270 -3.28 3.43 28.28
C VAL A 270 -4.69 3.43 27.70
N GLU A 271 -4.98 4.41 26.85
CA GLU A 271 -6.21 4.39 26.05
C GLU A 271 -6.01 3.49 24.81
N LEU A 272 -6.80 2.41 24.74
CA LEU A 272 -6.80 1.53 23.58
C LEU A 272 -7.61 2.15 22.44
N ASP A 273 -7.13 2.01 21.20
CA ASP A 273 -7.87 2.31 19.97
C ASP A 273 -8.96 1.26 19.77
N ARG A 274 -10.03 1.37 20.55
CA ARG A 274 -11.16 0.43 20.56
C ARG A 274 -11.78 0.26 19.17
N ALA A 275 -11.85 1.34 18.39
CA ALA A 275 -12.44 1.33 17.07
C ALA A 275 -11.55 0.58 16.07
N GLY A 276 -10.26 0.91 16.00
CA GLY A 276 -9.31 0.26 15.10
C GLY A 276 -9.05 -1.20 15.47
N LEU A 277 -8.87 -1.50 16.75
CA LEU A 277 -8.67 -2.86 17.25
C LEU A 277 -9.92 -3.73 17.07
N GLY A 278 -11.10 -3.18 17.37
CA GLY A 278 -12.38 -3.87 17.17
C GLY A 278 -12.62 -4.22 15.70
N TYR A 279 -12.32 -3.28 14.78
CA TYR A 279 -12.40 -3.52 13.34
C TYR A 279 -11.40 -4.59 12.88
N ALA A 280 -10.13 -4.50 13.30
CA ALA A 280 -9.10 -5.46 12.91
C ALA A 280 -9.45 -6.89 13.35
N LEU A 281 -9.91 -7.05 14.59
CA LEU A 281 -10.32 -8.35 15.10
C LEU A 281 -11.59 -8.87 14.41
N ALA A 282 -12.58 -8.01 14.14
CA ALA A 282 -13.78 -8.40 13.38
C ALA A 282 -13.44 -8.87 11.96
N GLN A 283 -12.51 -8.19 11.27
CA GLN A 283 -12.04 -8.59 9.95
C GLN A 283 -11.36 -9.97 10.00
N ARG A 284 -10.55 -10.24 11.05
CA ARG A 284 -9.89 -11.54 11.22
C ARG A 284 -10.90 -12.67 11.49
N VAL A 285 -11.90 -12.40 12.33
CA VAL A 285 -13.03 -13.32 12.60
C VAL A 285 -13.77 -13.63 11.31
N GLN A 286 -14.07 -12.62 10.50
CA GLN A 286 -14.73 -12.82 9.21
C GLN A 286 -13.92 -13.71 8.26
N GLN A 287 -12.62 -13.44 8.12
CA GLN A 287 -11.74 -14.26 7.28
C GLN A 287 -11.68 -15.72 7.75
N ALA A 288 -11.61 -15.95 9.08
CA ALA A 288 -11.63 -17.29 9.64
C ALA A 288 -12.97 -18.00 9.41
N ALA A 289 -14.09 -17.29 9.54
CA ALA A 289 -15.42 -17.82 9.26
C ALA A 289 -15.60 -18.18 7.78
N GLU A 290 -15.17 -17.33 6.85
CA GLU A 290 -15.20 -17.61 5.41
C GLU A 290 -14.33 -18.82 5.05
N SER A 291 -13.14 -18.91 5.64
CA SER A 291 -12.24 -20.06 5.52
C SER A 291 -12.89 -21.37 6.01
N LEU A 292 -13.58 -21.34 7.16
CA LEU A 292 -14.31 -22.49 7.67
C LEU A 292 -15.48 -22.86 6.76
N ARG A 293 -16.18 -21.89 6.17
CA ARG A 293 -17.28 -22.15 5.23
C ARG A 293 -16.83 -22.92 3.99
N GLN A 294 -15.61 -22.67 3.50
CA GLN A 294 -15.02 -23.37 2.35
C GLN A 294 -14.62 -24.82 2.71
N HIS A 295 -14.24 -25.05 3.96
CA HIS A 295 -13.78 -26.35 4.46
C HIS A 295 -14.50 -26.72 5.78
N PRO A 296 -15.81 -27.03 5.73
CA PRO A 296 -16.70 -27.07 6.89
C PRO A 296 -16.39 -28.17 7.92
N LEU A 297 -15.73 -29.25 7.49
CA LEU A 297 -15.41 -30.41 8.32
C LEU A 297 -13.97 -30.38 8.88
N GLU A 298 -13.21 -29.32 8.60
CA GLU A 298 -11.82 -29.21 9.05
C GLU A 298 -11.74 -28.66 10.48
N LEU A 299 -11.38 -29.53 11.44
CA LEU A 299 -11.34 -29.21 12.87
C LEU A 299 -10.43 -28.01 13.19
N SER A 300 -9.25 -27.93 12.57
CA SER A 300 -8.28 -26.84 12.79
C SER A 300 -8.87 -25.45 12.51
N ARG A 301 -9.71 -25.32 11.47
CA ARG A 301 -10.35 -24.06 11.09
C ARG A 301 -11.45 -23.68 12.07
N LEU A 302 -12.16 -24.68 12.59
CA LEU A 302 -13.17 -24.50 13.62
C LEU A 302 -12.52 -24.06 14.93
N GLU A 303 -11.43 -24.70 15.36
CA GLU A 303 -10.64 -24.34 16.54
C GLU A 303 -10.05 -22.93 16.42
N THR A 304 -9.59 -22.55 15.22
CA THR A 304 -9.10 -21.18 14.94
C THR A 304 -10.22 -20.16 15.12
N LEU A 305 -11.41 -20.41 14.56
CA LEU A 305 -12.55 -19.52 14.72
C LEU A 305 -13.00 -19.44 16.19
N ASP A 306 -13.04 -20.57 16.90
CA ASP A 306 -13.37 -20.62 18.32
C ASP A 306 -12.39 -19.82 19.19
N THR A 307 -11.10 -19.92 18.90
CA THR A 307 -10.05 -19.14 19.57
C THR A 307 -10.26 -17.64 19.33
N LEU A 308 -10.50 -17.23 18.08
CA LEU A 308 -10.74 -15.84 17.72
C LEU A 308 -11.99 -15.26 18.38
N VAL A 309 -13.09 -16.02 18.42
CA VAL A 309 -14.33 -15.61 19.09
C VAL A 309 -14.11 -15.49 20.60
N SER A 310 -13.36 -16.42 21.20
CA SER A 310 -13.03 -16.35 22.63
C SER A 310 -12.23 -15.10 22.97
N VAL A 311 -11.25 -14.75 22.13
CA VAL A 311 -10.47 -13.51 22.27
C VAL A 311 -11.36 -12.28 22.06
N ALA A 312 -12.25 -12.29 21.07
CA ALA A 312 -13.17 -11.19 20.84
C ALA A 312 -14.11 -10.93 22.04
N LEU A 313 -14.56 -11.99 22.73
CA LEU A 313 -15.38 -11.89 23.93
C LEU A 313 -14.62 -11.40 25.17
N SER A 314 -13.29 -11.55 25.21
CA SER A 314 -12.47 -11.05 26.33
C SER A 314 -12.03 -9.58 26.16
N MET A 315 -12.31 -8.97 25.01
CA MET A 315 -11.92 -7.59 24.74
C MET A 315 -12.73 -6.59 25.59
N PRO A 316 -12.11 -5.47 26.04
CA PRO A 316 -12.80 -4.39 26.74
C PRO A 316 -13.63 -3.48 25.81
N PHE A 317 -13.92 -3.93 24.60
CA PHE A 317 -14.65 -3.20 23.55
C PHE A 317 -15.44 -4.16 22.66
N GLU A 318 -16.44 -3.63 21.96
CA GLU A 318 -17.31 -4.44 21.11
C GLU A 318 -16.61 -4.88 19.82
N VAL A 319 -16.85 -6.14 19.44
CA VAL A 319 -16.35 -6.75 18.21
C VAL A 319 -17.53 -7.34 17.45
N ASN A 320 -17.64 -7.06 16.15
CA ASN A 320 -18.73 -7.58 15.33
C ASN A 320 -18.52 -9.06 15.00
N LEU A 321 -19.31 -9.93 15.62
CA LEU A 321 -19.26 -11.39 15.44
C LEU A 321 -20.29 -11.94 14.46
N ARG A 322 -21.11 -11.08 13.82
CA ARG A 322 -22.19 -11.50 12.93
C ARG A 322 -21.74 -12.43 11.78
N PRO A 323 -20.57 -12.22 11.13
CA PRO A 323 -20.09 -13.15 10.11
C PRO A 323 -19.87 -14.57 10.65
N ALA A 324 -19.32 -14.70 11.85
CA ALA A 324 -19.11 -16.00 12.51
C ALA A 324 -20.45 -16.67 12.89
N GLN A 325 -21.41 -15.89 13.40
CA GLN A 325 -22.76 -16.38 13.72
C GLN A 325 -23.46 -16.97 12.48
N ASN A 326 -23.39 -16.27 11.35
CA ASN A 326 -24.01 -16.73 10.11
C ASN A 326 -23.38 -18.03 9.60
N VAL A 327 -22.05 -18.12 9.59
CA VAL A 327 -21.36 -19.34 9.15
C VAL A 327 -21.63 -20.50 10.09
N HIS A 328 -21.59 -20.27 11.40
CA HIS A 328 -21.90 -21.30 12.40
C HIS A 328 -23.32 -21.85 12.23
N TYR A 329 -24.31 -20.97 12.03
CA TYR A 329 -25.70 -21.37 11.75
C TYR A 329 -25.85 -22.19 10.45
N ASP A 330 -25.15 -21.80 9.39
CA ASP A 330 -25.11 -22.55 8.13
C ASP A 330 -24.54 -23.97 8.35
N LEU A 331 -23.46 -24.10 9.13
CA LEU A 331 -22.83 -25.38 9.44
C LEU A 331 -23.74 -26.27 10.31
N LEU A 332 -24.43 -25.69 11.29
CA LEU A 332 -25.41 -26.39 12.11
C LEU A 332 -26.49 -27.05 11.24
N ARG A 333 -27.01 -26.32 10.25
CA ARG A 333 -28.08 -26.83 9.37
C ARG A 333 -27.60 -27.88 8.37
N CYS A 334 -26.40 -27.70 7.82
CA CYS A 334 -25.93 -28.51 6.70
C CYS A 334 -25.10 -29.73 7.10
N HIS A 335 -24.45 -29.72 8.26
CA HIS A 335 -23.44 -30.74 8.61
C HIS A 335 -23.62 -31.37 9.99
N TYR A 336 -24.32 -30.72 10.92
CA TYR A 336 -24.38 -31.19 12.31
C TYR A 336 -25.11 -32.54 12.47
N ALA A 337 -26.25 -32.73 11.78
CA ALA A 337 -27.00 -33.99 11.84
C ALA A 337 -26.18 -35.17 11.28
N ASP A 338 -25.56 -34.99 10.11
CA ASP A 338 -24.71 -36.01 9.48
C ASP A 338 -23.50 -36.38 10.34
N GLN A 339 -22.87 -35.40 11.00
CA GLN A 339 -21.76 -35.64 11.92
C GLN A 339 -22.21 -36.35 13.20
N LYS A 340 -23.38 -36.03 13.75
CA LYS A 340 -23.97 -36.73 14.92
C LYS A 340 -24.17 -38.22 14.63
N THR A 341 -24.73 -38.56 13.47
CA THR A 341 -24.91 -39.96 13.04
C THR A 341 -23.58 -40.71 12.85
N ARG A 342 -22.52 -40.03 12.37
CA ARG A 342 -21.20 -40.65 12.20
C ARG A 342 -20.47 -40.90 13.52
N VAL A 343 -20.69 -40.06 14.54
CA VAL A 343 -20.20 -40.32 15.91
C VAL A 343 -20.91 -41.54 16.51
N GLU A 344 -22.23 -41.66 16.33
CA GLU A 344 -22.99 -42.83 16.78
C GLU A 344 -22.54 -44.14 16.09
N ALA A 345 -21.95 -44.03 14.89
CA ALA A 345 -21.34 -45.13 14.15
C ALA A 345 -19.87 -45.44 14.56
N GLY A 346 -19.29 -44.72 15.54
CA GLY A 346 -17.98 -45.02 16.12
C GLY A 346 -16.78 -44.23 15.56
N GLU A 347 -17.00 -43.18 14.75
CA GLU A 347 -15.90 -42.35 14.23
C GLU A 347 -15.45 -41.27 15.22
N ALA A 348 -14.42 -41.57 16.04
CA ALA A 348 -13.92 -40.68 17.09
C ALA A 348 -13.50 -39.26 16.65
N LYS A 349 -13.08 -39.06 15.39
CA LYS A 349 -12.71 -37.73 14.87
C LYS A 349 -13.91 -36.77 14.75
N CYS A 350 -15.12 -37.31 14.62
CA CYS A 350 -16.34 -36.51 14.49
C CYS A 350 -16.82 -35.96 15.86
N ASP A 351 -16.39 -36.59 16.97
CA ASP A 351 -16.74 -36.17 18.33
C ASP A 351 -16.07 -34.84 18.72
N ALA A 352 -14.77 -34.70 18.42
CA ALA A 352 -14.02 -33.45 18.65
C ALA A 352 -14.62 -32.26 17.88
N TRP A 353 -15.08 -32.49 16.65
CA TRP A 353 -15.73 -31.45 15.84
C TRP A 353 -17.08 -31.04 16.45
N LEU A 354 -17.91 -31.99 16.90
CA LEU A 354 -19.18 -31.67 17.55
C LEU A 354 -18.99 -30.93 18.88
N GLN A 355 -17.99 -31.30 19.67
CA GLN A 355 -17.66 -30.61 20.92
C GLN A 355 -17.24 -29.16 20.67
N CYS A 356 -16.36 -28.93 19.70
CA CYS A 356 -15.93 -27.58 19.34
C CYS A 356 -17.09 -26.75 18.75
N MET A 357 -17.95 -27.36 17.93
CA MET A 357 -19.15 -26.69 17.39
C MET A 357 -20.12 -26.24 18.48
N ARG A 358 -20.34 -27.05 19.53
CA ARG A 358 -21.18 -26.70 20.67
C ARG A 358 -20.56 -25.58 21.49
N GLY A 359 -19.27 -25.67 21.81
CA GLY A 359 -18.55 -24.61 22.53
C GLY A 359 -18.59 -23.28 21.80
N LEU A 360 -18.47 -23.29 20.47
CA LEU A 360 -18.61 -22.11 19.64
C LEU A 360 -20.04 -21.56 19.61
N ALA A 361 -21.05 -22.44 19.64
CA ALA A 361 -22.46 -22.04 19.67
C ALA A 361 -22.80 -21.25 20.94
N ASP A 362 -22.34 -21.75 22.10
CA ASP A 362 -22.54 -21.11 23.40
C ASP A 362 -21.93 -19.70 23.40
N LYS A 363 -20.69 -19.57 22.87
CA LYS A 363 -19.99 -18.28 22.75
C LYS A 363 -20.69 -17.31 21.80
N LEU A 364 -21.27 -17.81 20.71
CA LEU A 364 -21.96 -17.00 19.71
C LEU A 364 -23.44 -16.73 20.04
N SER A 365 -23.94 -17.29 21.16
CA SER A 365 -25.36 -17.25 21.56
C SER A 365 -26.30 -17.79 20.47
N VAL A 366 -25.89 -18.85 19.78
CA VAL A 366 -26.69 -19.56 18.77
C VAL A 366 -27.28 -20.82 19.41
N LEU A 367 -28.60 -20.96 19.41
CA LEU A 367 -29.29 -22.15 19.94
C LEU A 367 -28.95 -23.39 19.09
N VAL A 368 -28.40 -24.42 19.75
CA VAL A 368 -28.26 -25.76 19.18
C VAL A 368 -29.39 -26.60 19.74
N ASP A 369 -30.38 -26.96 18.90
CA ASP A 369 -31.40 -27.92 19.32
C ASP A 369 -30.72 -29.27 19.64
N SER A 370 -30.95 -29.73 20.87
CA SER A 370 -30.26 -30.87 21.52
C SER A 370 -30.61 -32.22 20.88
#